data_AF-A0A8C0RG07-F1
#
_entry.id   AF-A0A8C0RG07-F1
#
_cell.length_a   1.000
_cell.length_b   1.000
_cell.length_c   1.000
_cell.angle_alpha   90.00
_cell.angle_beta   90.00
_cell.angle_gamma   90.00
#
_symmetry.space_group_name_H-M   'P 1'
#
loop_
_entity.id
_entity.type
_entity.pdbx_description
1 polymer ?
#
loop_
_entity_poly.entity_id
_entity_poly.type
_entity_poly.pdbx_seq_one_letter_code
_entity_poly.pdbx_strand_id
1 'polypeptide(L)'
;MPRGPGSLLLLVLASHCCLGSARGLFFGQPDFSYKRSNCKPIPANLQLCHGIEYQNMRLPNLLGHETMKEVLEQAGAWIPLVMKQCHPDTKKFLCSLFAPVCLDDLDETIQPCHSLCVQVKDRCAPVMSAFGFPWPDMLECDRFPQDNDLCIPLASSDHLLPATEEAPKVCEACKNKNEDDNDIMETLCKNDFALKIKVKEITYINRDTKIILETKSKTIYKLNGVSERDLKKSVLWLKDSLQCTCEEMNDINAPYLVMGQKLVEGNGKATYKSNQSGCLPSPEAQPSRSLKGLFLK
;
A
#
# COMPACT_ATOMS: atom_id res chain seq x y z
N MET A 1 83.89 -38.47 -28.35
CA MET A 1 84.80 -37.48 -27.72
C MET A 1 84.00 -36.23 -27.45
N PRO A 2 84.18 -35.49 -26.33
CA PRO A 2 85.00 -35.71 -25.12
C PRO A 2 84.07 -35.90 -23.89
N ARG A 3 84.43 -36.00 -22.59
CA ARG A 3 85.62 -36.29 -21.77
C ARG A 3 85.08 -36.55 -20.34
N GLY A 4 85.58 -37.60 -19.69
CA GLY A 4 86.18 -37.55 -18.33
C GLY A 4 85.31 -37.27 -17.08
N PRO A 5 85.40 -38.11 -16.02
CA PRO A 5 84.74 -37.92 -14.73
C PRO A 5 85.56 -37.03 -13.77
N GLY A 6 84.90 -36.39 -12.81
CA GLY A 6 85.52 -35.58 -11.77
C GLY A 6 84.82 -35.79 -10.44
N SER A 7 85.37 -36.71 -9.64
CA SER A 7 85.01 -36.97 -8.25
C SER A 7 85.50 -35.83 -7.37
N LEU A 8 84.67 -35.33 -6.46
CA LEU A 8 85.14 -34.78 -5.19
C LEU A 8 84.07 -34.99 -4.10
N LEU A 9 84.34 -36.02 -3.30
CA LEU A 9 83.88 -36.21 -1.94
C LEU A 9 84.09 -34.93 -1.12
N LEU A 10 83.07 -34.53 -0.37
CA LEU A 10 83.27 -34.04 1.00
C LEU A 10 82.31 -34.82 1.91
N LEU A 11 82.94 -35.67 2.72
CA LEU A 11 82.38 -36.41 3.85
C LEU A 11 82.09 -35.47 5.03
N VAL A 12 81.45 -36.06 6.05
CA VAL A 12 81.45 -35.72 7.49
C VAL A 12 80.14 -35.00 7.93
N LEU A 13 79.25 -35.52 8.80
CA LEU A 13 79.20 -36.72 9.66
C LEU A 13 77.74 -37.06 10.05
N ALA A 14 77.48 -38.37 10.22
CA ALA A 14 76.71 -39.09 11.24
C ALA A 14 75.71 -38.28 12.14
N SER A 15 74.53 -38.75 12.56
CA SER A 15 74.15 -40.11 12.94
C SER A 15 72.68 -40.13 13.44
N HIS A 16 71.98 -41.23 13.13
CA HIS A 16 70.81 -41.82 13.82
C HIS A 16 69.44 -41.13 13.82
N CYS A 17 68.62 -41.56 12.85
CA CYS A 17 67.46 -42.44 13.07
C CYS A 17 66.64 -42.22 14.35
N CYS A 18 65.43 -41.68 14.21
CA CYS A 18 64.25 -42.19 14.92
C CYS A 18 63.01 -42.01 14.04
N LEU A 19 62.45 -43.16 13.68
CA LEU A 19 61.11 -43.33 13.13
C LEU A 19 60.11 -42.85 14.20
N GLY A 20 59.25 -41.88 13.88
CA GLY A 20 58.28 -41.36 14.84
C GLY A 20 57.25 -40.45 14.18
N SER A 21 56.11 -41.03 13.81
CA SER A 21 54.91 -40.34 13.39
C SER A 21 54.48 -39.31 14.45
N ALA A 22 54.63 -38.02 14.17
CA ALA A 22 53.99 -36.95 14.93
C ALA A 22 53.28 -36.00 13.96
N ARG A 23 51.97 -36.24 13.89
CA ARG A 23 50.88 -35.39 13.38
C ARG A 23 51.30 -33.94 13.15
N GLY A 24 51.11 -33.47 11.91
CA GLY A 24 51.17 -32.06 11.59
C GLY A 24 50.25 -31.26 12.51
N LEU A 25 50.84 -30.39 13.32
CA LEU A 25 50.15 -29.25 13.89
C LEU A 25 50.04 -28.20 12.79
N PHE A 26 49.18 -28.46 11.81
CA PHE A 26 48.46 -27.36 11.19
C PHE A 26 47.57 -26.83 12.31
N PHE A 27 47.95 -25.69 12.87
CA PHE A 27 47.00 -24.83 13.55
C PHE A 27 45.88 -24.57 12.54
N GLY A 28 44.78 -25.32 12.67
CA GLY A 28 43.54 -25.03 11.97
C GLY A 28 43.16 -23.62 12.34
N GLN A 29 43.27 -22.69 11.39
CA GLN A 29 42.51 -21.46 11.48
C GLN A 29 41.06 -21.88 11.74
N PRO A 30 40.38 -21.30 12.74
CA PRO A 30 38.93 -21.41 12.75
C PRO A 30 38.49 -20.79 11.43
N ASP A 31 37.95 -21.62 10.53
CA ASP A 31 37.05 -21.15 9.48
C ASP A 31 35.92 -20.44 10.24
N PHE A 32 36.09 -19.14 10.46
CA PHE A 32 34.97 -18.24 10.64
C PHE A 32 34.20 -18.36 9.34
N SER A 33 33.31 -19.37 9.29
CA SER A 33 32.25 -19.45 8.33
C SER A 33 31.46 -18.17 8.53
N TYR A 34 31.82 -17.14 7.75
CA TYR A 34 30.94 -16.02 7.47
C TYR A 34 29.74 -16.64 6.76
N LYS A 35 28.83 -17.26 7.53
CA LYS A 35 27.50 -17.62 7.06
C LYS A 35 26.96 -16.33 6.49
N ARG A 36 26.80 -16.30 5.17
CA ARG A 36 26.20 -15.18 4.46
C ARG A 36 24.86 -14.95 5.16
N SER A 37 24.72 -13.83 5.87
CA SER A 37 23.51 -13.65 6.69
C SER A 37 22.31 -13.69 5.76
N ASN A 38 21.34 -14.52 6.13
CA ASN A 38 20.06 -14.62 5.43
C ASN A 38 19.26 -13.31 5.60
N CYS A 39 19.71 -12.40 6.48
CA CYS A 39 19.18 -11.06 6.63
C CYS A 39 19.57 -10.13 5.48
N LYS A 40 18.61 -9.32 5.06
CA LYS A 40 18.76 -8.25 4.07
C LYS A 40 18.01 -7.00 4.57
N PRO A 41 18.55 -5.79 4.38
CA PRO A 41 17.83 -4.58 4.74
C PRO A 41 16.58 -4.44 3.87
N ILE A 42 15.48 -3.96 4.46
CA ILE A 42 14.25 -3.63 3.73
C ILE A 42 14.49 -2.33 2.97
N PRO A 43 14.54 -2.35 1.62
CA PRO A 43 14.88 -1.16 0.87
C PRO A 43 13.67 -0.22 0.76
N ALA A 44 13.93 1.08 0.57
CA ALA A 44 12.88 2.10 0.44
C ALA A 44 11.95 1.87 -0.76
N ASN A 45 12.41 1.17 -1.79
CA ASN A 45 11.60 0.83 -2.96
C ASN A 45 10.69 -0.39 -2.76
N LEU A 46 10.81 -1.14 -1.65
CA LEU A 46 9.84 -2.17 -1.28
C LEU A 46 8.60 -1.52 -0.64
N GLN A 47 7.82 -0.81 -1.46
CA GLN A 47 6.69 0.03 -1.01
C GLN A 47 5.68 -0.71 -0.13
N LEU A 48 5.49 -2.02 -0.33
CA LEU A 48 4.60 -2.85 0.47
C LEU A 48 5.01 -2.88 1.96
N CYS A 49 6.31 -2.96 2.24
CA CYS A 49 6.84 -3.27 3.57
C CYS A 49 7.87 -2.27 4.10
N HIS A 50 8.16 -1.20 3.35
CA HIS A 50 8.97 -0.12 3.88
C HIS A 50 8.26 0.59 5.04
N GLY A 51 9.05 0.98 6.06
CA GLY A 51 8.57 1.71 7.24
C GLY A 51 7.73 0.88 8.21
N ILE A 52 7.90 -0.44 8.22
CA ILE A 52 7.35 -1.31 9.28
C ILE A 52 8.26 -1.32 10.52
N GLU A 53 7.85 -2.00 11.57
CA GLU A 53 8.47 -1.97 12.92
C GLU A 53 9.93 -2.47 12.97
N TYR A 54 10.40 -3.14 11.92
CA TYR A 54 11.76 -3.66 11.79
C TYR A 54 12.39 -3.27 10.45
N GLN A 55 13.72 -3.27 10.41
CA GLN A 55 14.49 -2.77 9.27
C GLN A 55 15.13 -3.88 8.42
N ASN A 56 15.25 -5.10 8.95
CA ASN A 56 15.90 -6.22 8.28
C ASN A 56 14.91 -7.39 8.11
N MET A 57 14.90 -7.97 6.92
CA MET A 57 14.09 -9.12 6.56
C MET A 57 14.96 -10.33 6.20
N ARG A 58 14.39 -11.53 6.30
CA ARG A 58 15.08 -12.78 5.91
C ARG A 58 14.77 -13.18 4.47
N LEU A 59 15.78 -13.71 3.77
CA LEU A 59 15.65 -14.48 2.53
C LEU A 59 16.23 -15.90 2.72
N PRO A 60 15.64 -16.95 2.11
CA PRO A 60 14.39 -16.89 1.35
C PRO A 60 13.20 -16.54 2.25
N ASN A 61 12.18 -15.87 1.70
CA ASN A 61 10.97 -15.53 2.45
C ASN A 61 9.95 -16.67 2.43
N LEU A 62 8.81 -16.51 3.12
CA LEU A 62 7.78 -17.56 3.25
C LEU A 62 7.07 -17.91 1.93
N LEU A 63 7.29 -17.09 0.89
CA LEU A 63 6.80 -17.34 -0.46
C LEU A 63 7.85 -18.00 -1.37
N GLY A 64 9.04 -18.29 -0.84
CA GLY A 64 10.12 -18.96 -1.56
C GLY A 64 10.97 -18.03 -2.43
N HIS A 65 10.82 -16.71 -2.31
CA HIS A 65 11.70 -15.78 -3.04
C HIS A 65 13.10 -15.80 -2.46
N GLU A 66 14.10 -16.01 -3.30
CA GLU A 66 15.51 -16.10 -2.88
C GLU A 66 16.24 -14.77 -3.06
N THR A 67 15.73 -13.89 -3.91
CA THR A 67 16.37 -12.63 -4.27
C THR A 67 15.49 -11.42 -3.98
N MET A 68 16.11 -10.29 -3.62
CA MET A 68 15.38 -9.03 -3.43
C MET A 68 14.66 -8.57 -4.70
N LYS A 69 15.18 -8.93 -5.88
CA LYS A 69 14.56 -8.60 -7.17
C LYS A 69 13.18 -9.25 -7.29
N GLU A 70 13.08 -10.55 -7.02
CA GLU A 70 11.80 -11.28 -7.03
C GLU A 70 10.83 -10.70 -6.01
N VAL A 71 11.30 -10.40 -4.79
CA VAL A 71 10.47 -9.77 -3.75
C VAL A 71 9.89 -8.44 -4.24
N LEU A 72 10.71 -7.56 -4.80
CA LEU A 72 10.27 -6.25 -5.29
C LEU A 72 9.24 -6.37 -6.43
N GLU A 73 9.47 -7.29 -7.38
CA GLU A 73 8.59 -7.52 -8.53
C GLU A 73 7.23 -8.06 -8.08
N GLN A 74 7.20 -9.06 -7.19
CA GLN A 74 5.96 -9.69 -6.76
C GLN A 74 5.20 -8.89 -5.69
N ALA A 75 5.90 -8.25 -4.75
CA ALA A 75 5.25 -7.45 -3.70
C ALA A 75 4.48 -6.26 -4.27
N GLY A 76 4.94 -5.68 -5.40
CA GLY A 76 4.28 -4.55 -6.05
C GLY A 76 2.83 -4.83 -6.45
N ALA A 77 2.52 -6.07 -6.84
CA ALA A 77 1.18 -6.48 -7.24
C ALA A 77 0.15 -6.43 -6.09
N TRP A 78 0.60 -6.44 -4.84
CA TRP A 78 -0.25 -6.46 -3.64
C TRP A 78 -0.57 -5.07 -3.10
N ILE A 79 0.13 -4.03 -3.56
CA ILE A 79 -0.08 -2.64 -3.11
C ILE A 79 -1.54 -2.18 -3.30
N PRO A 80 -2.22 -2.45 -4.44
CA PRO A 80 -3.62 -2.05 -4.61
C PRO A 80 -4.55 -2.65 -3.56
N LEU A 81 -4.33 -3.90 -3.13
CA LEU A 81 -5.16 -4.55 -2.10
C LEU A 81 -4.97 -3.86 -0.74
N VAL A 82 -3.73 -3.55 -0.36
CA VAL A 82 -3.45 -2.78 0.88
C VAL A 82 -4.10 -1.40 0.84
N MET A 83 -4.10 -0.73 -0.33
CA MET A 83 -4.76 0.56 -0.50
C MET A 83 -6.28 0.50 -0.43
N LYS A 84 -6.90 -0.68 -0.62
CA LYS A 84 -8.34 -0.87 -0.39
C LYS A 84 -8.70 -0.96 1.08
N GLN A 85 -7.73 -1.17 1.98
CA GLN A 85 -7.93 -1.18 3.43
C GLN A 85 -9.08 -2.11 3.88
N CYS A 86 -9.21 -3.27 3.23
CA CYS A 86 -10.24 -4.26 3.57
C CYS A 86 -10.09 -4.81 5.00
N HIS A 87 -8.87 -4.86 5.54
CA HIS A 87 -8.60 -5.20 6.93
C HIS A 87 -7.40 -4.39 7.46
N PRO A 88 -7.38 -3.94 8.73
CA PRO A 88 -6.26 -3.18 9.30
C PRO A 88 -4.93 -3.96 9.25
N ASP A 89 -4.99 -5.28 9.48
CA ASP A 89 -3.82 -6.14 9.45
C ASP A 89 -3.39 -6.62 8.05
N THR A 90 -4.01 -6.17 6.95
CA THR A 90 -3.63 -6.64 5.59
C THR A 90 -2.16 -6.40 5.29
N LYS A 91 -1.62 -5.22 5.63
CA LYS A 91 -0.19 -4.90 5.44
C LYS A 91 0.69 -5.80 6.31
N LYS A 92 0.32 -6.01 7.58
CA LYS A 92 1.04 -6.86 8.53
C LYS A 92 1.10 -8.30 8.04
N PHE A 93 -0.03 -8.86 7.62
CA PHE A 93 -0.12 -10.21 7.07
C PHE A 93 0.77 -10.37 5.84
N LEU A 94 0.65 -9.49 4.83
CA LEU A 94 1.46 -9.60 3.62
C LEU A 94 2.96 -9.41 3.89
N CYS A 95 3.33 -8.48 4.78
CA CYS A 95 4.74 -8.28 5.12
C CYS A 95 5.34 -9.40 5.95
N SER A 96 4.56 -10.12 6.75
CA SER A 96 5.03 -11.35 7.39
C SER A 96 5.50 -12.40 6.38
N LEU A 97 4.89 -12.41 5.18
CA LEU A 97 5.21 -13.35 4.11
C LEU A 97 6.33 -12.84 3.19
N PHE A 98 6.24 -11.59 2.75
CA PHE A 98 7.19 -10.99 1.81
C PHE A 98 8.49 -10.55 2.45
N ALA A 99 8.42 -10.07 3.69
CA ALA A 99 9.54 -9.48 4.41
C ALA A 99 9.59 -9.98 5.86
N PRO A 100 9.66 -11.30 6.11
CA PRO A 100 9.67 -11.85 7.48
C PRO A 100 10.82 -11.25 8.29
N VAL A 101 10.58 -10.97 9.57
CA VAL A 101 11.59 -10.43 10.48
C VAL A 101 12.84 -11.30 10.48
N CYS A 102 14.01 -10.67 10.43
CA CYS A 102 15.27 -11.39 10.60
C CYS A 102 15.73 -11.32 12.05
N LEU A 103 15.81 -12.49 12.70
CA LEU A 103 16.38 -12.65 14.04
C LEU A 103 17.67 -13.43 13.89
N ASP A 104 18.81 -12.83 14.25
CA ASP A 104 20.13 -13.42 13.99
C ASP A 104 20.34 -14.78 14.70
N ASP A 105 19.67 -14.98 15.83
CA ASP A 105 19.76 -16.19 16.66
C ASP A 105 18.71 -17.26 16.33
N LEU A 106 17.77 -16.99 15.41
CA LEU A 106 16.69 -17.91 15.04
C LEU A 106 16.77 -18.27 13.55
N ASP A 107 17.00 -19.55 13.25
CA ASP A 107 17.04 -20.04 11.88
C ASP A 107 15.63 -20.22 11.27
N GLU A 108 14.62 -20.34 12.13
CA GLU A 108 13.21 -20.51 11.76
C GLU A 108 12.51 -19.17 11.51
N THR A 109 11.64 -19.13 10.49
CA THR A 109 10.83 -17.96 10.15
C THR A 109 9.50 -18.01 10.88
N ILE A 110 9.20 -16.96 11.65
CA ILE A 110 7.90 -16.83 12.32
C ILE A 110 6.81 -16.57 11.27
N GLN A 111 5.81 -17.47 11.21
CA GLN A 111 4.68 -17.39 10.29
C GLN A 111 3.53 -16.54 10.88
N PRO A 112 2.61 -16.00 10.05
CA PRO A 112 1.35 -15.46 10.57
C PRO A 112 0.51 -16.56 11.21
N CYS A 113 -0.23 -16.25 12.27
CA CYS A 113 -1.19 -17.20 12.85
C CYS A 113 -2.36 -17.47 11.90
N HIS A 114 -2.97 -18.64 12.02
CA HIS A 114 -4.15 -19.03 11.26
C HIS A 114 -5.28 -18.00 11.40
N SER A 115 -5.59 -17.53 12.61
CA SER A 115 -6.62 -16.50 12.84
C SER A 115 -6.37 -15.19 12.07
N LEU A 116 -5.11 -14.74 12.01
CA LEU A 116 -4.71 -13.54 11.28
C LEU A 116 -4.98 -13.71 9.78
N CYS A 117 -4.63 -14.87 9.22
CA CYS A 117 -4.95 -15.17 7.83
C CYS A 117 -6.45 -15.16 7.57
N VAL A 118 -7.24 -15.87 8.38
CA VAL A 118 -8.69 -15.99 8.18
C VAL A 118 -9.36 -14.62 8.21
N GLN A 119 -9.06 -13.79 9.20
CA GLN A 119 -9.64 -12.45 9.33
C GLN A 119 -9.30 -11.54 8.14
N VAL A 120 -8.06 -11.62 7.63
CA VAL A 120 -7.66 -10.86 6.43
C VAL A 120 -8.34 -11.43 5.20
N LYS A 121 -8.37 -12.76 5.02
CA LYS A 121 -9.00 -13.44 3.88
C LYS A 121 -10.49 -13.11 3.81
N ASP A 122 -11.22 -13.22 4.92
CA ASP A 122 -12.67 -12.99 5.00
C ASP A 122 -13.06 -11.60 4.51
N ARG A 123 -12.23 -10.58 4.77
CA ARG A 123 -12.49 -9.20 4.33
C ARG A 123 -11.92 -8.89 2.95
N CYS A 124 -10.76 -9.45 2.60
CA CYS A 124 -10.02 -9.06 1.40
C CYS A 124 -10.28 -9.96 0.19
N ALA A 125 -10.64 -11.23 0.38
CA ALA A 125 -10.94 -12.13 -0.73
C ALA A 125 -12.16 -11.68 -1.56
N PRO A 126 -13.27 -11.19 -0.97
CA PRO A 126 -14.37 -10.62 -1.76
C PRO A 126 -13.95 -9.40 -2.58
N VAL A 127 -13.07 -8.55 -2.02
CA VAL A 127 -12.51 -7.40 -2.74
C VAL A 127 -11.68 -7.86 -3.93
N MET A 128 -10.80 -8.85 -3.77
CA MET A 128 -10.04 -9.42 -4.89
C MET A 128 -10.95 -10.02 -5.96
N SER A 129 -11.97 -10.79 -5.53
CA SER A 129 -12.92 -11.42 -6.43
C SER A 129 -13.71 -10.41 -7.26
N ALA A 130 -14.04 -9.24 -6.71
CA ALA A 130 -14.71 -8.16 -7.44
C ALA A 130 -13.87 -7.61 -8.61
N PHE A 131 -12.54 -7.77 -8.55
CA PHE A 131 -11.62 -7.42 -9.64
C PHE A 131 -11.20 -8.64 -10.49
N GLY A 132 -11.84 -9.80 -10.29
CA GLY A 132 -11.57 -11.01 -11.07
C GLY A 132 -10.34 -11.82 -10.61
N PHE A 133 -9.84 -11.56 -9.41
CA PHE A 133 -8.70 -12.30 -8.84
C PHE A 133 -9.16 -13.20 -7.68
N PRO A 134 -8.93 -14.51 -7.75
CA PRO A 134 -9.20 -15.39 -6.62
C PRO A 134 -8.17 -15.18 -5.50
N TRP A 135 -8.52 -15.62 -4.29
CA TRP A 135 -7.53 -15.73 -3.20
C TRP A 135 -6.50 -16.82 -3.56
N PRO A 136 -5.19 -16.52 -3.59
CA PRO A 136 -4.21 -17.49 -4.08
C PRO A 136 -3.93 -18.64 -3.10
N ASP A 137 -3.64 -19.82 -3.63
CA ASP A 137 -3.27 -21.03 -2.86
C ASP A 137 -2.07 -20.82 -1.92
N MET A 138 -1.18 -19.88 -2.25
CA MET A 138 -0.03 -19.53 -1.40
C MET A 138 -0.43 -18.82 -0.10
N LEU A 139 -1.65 -18.28 -0.03
CA LEU A 139 -2.22 -17.57 1.10
C LEU A 139 -3.36 -18.35 1.76
N GLU A 140 -3.57 -19.61 1.39
CA GLU A 140 -4.61 -20.42 2.03
C GLU A 140 -4.30 -20.67 3.51
N CYS A 141 -5.29 -20.43 4.36
CA CYS A 141 -5.05 -20.27 5.79
C CYS A 141 -4.66 -21.58 6.49
N ASP A 142 -5.07 -22.72 5.94
CA ASP A 142 -4.68 -24.06 6.41
C ASP A 142 -3.16 -24.30 6.36
N ARG A 143 -2.40 -23.44 5.67
CA ARG A 143 -0.93 -23.49 5.59
C ARG A 143 -0.22 -22.83 6.78
N PHE A 144 -0.97 -22.15 7.63
CA PHE A 144 -0.42 -21.37 8.74
C PHE A 144 -0.68 -22.05 10.09
N PRO A 145 0.25 -21.90 11.05
CA PRO A 145 0.13 -22.53 12.37
C PRO A 145 -1.08 -22.01 13.15
N GLN A 146 -1.56 -22.84 14.06
CA GLN A 146 -2.65 -22.47 14.97
C GLN A 146 -2.16 -21.44 15.99
N ASP A 147 -3.07 -20.65 16.54
CA ASP A 147 -2.77 -19.52 17.45
C ASP A 147 -2.09 -19.92 18.79
N ASN A 148 -2.08 -21.21 19.13
CA ASN A 148 -1.38 -21.74 20.29
C ASN A 148 0.12 -21.98 20.04
N ASP A 149 0.57 -21.94 18.79
CA ASP A 149 1.98 -22.08 18.40
C ASP A 149 2.66 -20.69 18.30
N LEU A 150 4.00 -20.68 18.12
CA LEU A 150 4.74 -19.44 17.91
C LEU A 150 4.42 -18.86 16.52
N CYS A 151 3.56 -17.85 16.48
CA CYS A 151 3.17 -17.17 15.25
C CYS A 151 2.84 -15.69 15.49
N ILE A 152 2.70 -14.92 14.40
CA ILE A 152 2.33 -13.49 14.45
C ILE A 152 0.81 -13.39 14.59
N PRO A 153 0.27 -12.94 15.74
CA PRO A 153 -1.15 -12.88 15.97
C PRO A 153 -1.79 -11.67 15.29
N LEU A 154 -3.11 -11.60 15.32
CA LEU A 154 -3.86 -10.36 15.09
C LEU A 154 -3.31 -9.23 15.97
N ALA A 155 -3.38 -7.99 15.50
CA ALA A 155 -3.08 -6.87 16.39
C ALA A 155 -4.09 -6.86 17.54
N SER A 156 -3.63 -7.09 18.77
CA SER A 156 -4.46 -6.98 19.97
C SER A 156 -4.88 -5.53 20.18
N SER A 157 -6.15 -5.30 20.51
CA SER A 157 -6.69 -3.98 20.85
C SER A 157 -5.98 -3.28 22.03
N ASP A 158 -5.11 -3.98 22.77
CA ASP A 158 -4.42 -3.46 23.96
C ASP A 158 -3.16 -2.61 23.66
N HIS A 159 -2.67 -2.60 22.42
CA HIS A 159 -1.65 -1.64 21.95
C HIS A 159 -2.17 -0.65 20.91
N LEU A 160 -3.49 -0.43 20.94
CA LEU A 160 -4.05 0.83 20.51
C LEU A 160 -3.59 1.90 21.52
N LEU A 161 -2.45 2.56 21.27
CA LEU A 161 -2.50 4.03 21.27
C LEU A 161 -3.80 4.34 20.54
N PRO A 162 -4.77 5.07 21.14
CA PRO A 162 -6.12 5.09 20.61
C PRO A 162 -6.04 5.37 19.11
N ALA A 163 -6.16 4.30 18.32
CA ALA A 163 -6.73 4.40 17.02
C ALA A 163 -8.12 4.81 17.45
N THR A 164 -8.35 6.11 17.42
CA THR A 164 -9.68 6.58 17.16
C THR A 164 -10.22 5.62 16.12
N GLU A 165 -11.24 4.83 16.48
CA GLU A 165 -12.16 4.32 15.49
C GLU A 165 -12.72 5.55 14.78
N GLU A 166 -11.92 6.12 13.89
CA GLU A 166 -12.43 6.93 12.84
C GLU A 166 -12.76 5.89 11.79
N ALA A 167 -14.02 5.42 11.89
CA ALA A 167 -14.81 5.10 10.71
C ALA A 167 -14.28 5.96 9.55
N PRO A 168 -14.02 5.36 8.36
CA PRO A 168 -13.33 6.03 7.28
C PRO A 168 -13.89 7.44 7.17
N LYS A 169 -13.05 8.45 7.45
CA LYS A 169 -13.52 9.83 7.61
C LYS A 169 -14.34 10.12 6.38
N VAL A 170 -15.66 10.24 6.51
CA VAL A 170 -16.44 10.69 5.38
C VAL A 170 -16.05 12.13 5.18
N CYS A 171 -15.61 12.49 3.98
CA CYS A 171 -15.25 13.88 3.71
C CYS A 171 -16.44 14.75 4.14
N GLU A 172 -16.22 15.86 4.85
CA GLU A 172 -17.31 16.74 5.29
C GLU A 172 -18.27 17.08 4.13
N ALA A 173 -17.71 17.21 2.91
CA ALA A 173 -18.44 17.42 1.66
C ALA A 173 -19.46 16.32 1.29
N CYS A 174 -19.31 15.12 1.84
CA CYS A 174 -20.09 13.92 1.60
C CYS A 174 -20.87 13.48 2.85
N LYS A 175 -20.82 14.25 3.94
CA LYS A 175 -21.67 14.00 5.10
C LYS A 175 -23.07 14.54 4.79
N ASN A 176 -24.06 13.65 4.73
CA ASN A 176 -25.46 14.03 4.62
C ASN A 176 -25.87 14.87 5.84
N LYS A 177 -25.90 16.19 5.67
CA LYS A 177 -26.70 17.06 6.54
C LYS A 177 -28.15 16.86 6.08
N ASN A 178 -29.04 16.65 7.05
CA ASN A 178 -30.46 16.38 6.81
C ASN A 178 -31.00 17.28 5.68
N GLU A 179 -31.72 16.67 4.74
CA GLU A 179 -32.26 17.25 3.51
C GLU A 179 -33.20 18.43 3.77
N ASP A 180 -32.66 19.62 4.04
CA ASP A 180 -33.39 20.89 3.97
C ASP A 180 -33.06 21.57 2.64
N ASP A 181 -34.05 21.74 1.75
CA ASP A 181 -33.91 22.43 0.46
C ASP A 181 -33.33 23.86 0.59
N ASN A 182 -33.53 24.49 1.75
CA ASN A 182 -32.97 25.79 2.09
C ASN A 182 -31.44 25.76 2.22
N ASP A 183 -30.85 24.65 2.70
CA ASP A 183 -29.40 24.49 2.88
C ASP A 183 -28.68 24.33 1.53
N ILE A 184 -29.34 23.69 0.55
CA ILE A 184 -28.81 23.57 -0.82
C ILE A 184 -28.77 24.95 -1.49
N MET A 185 -29.82 25.76 -1.35
CA MET A 185 -29.85 27.11 -1.93
C MET A 185 -28.84 28.05 -1.26
N GLU A 186 -28.67 27.97 0.06
CA GLU A 186 -27.66 28.74 0.78
C GLU A 186 -26.23 28.32 0.38
N THR A 187 -25.99 27.02 0.24
CA THR A 187 -24.72 26.47 -0.24
C THR A 187 -24.45 26.88 -1.69
N LEU A 188 -25.47 26.85 -2.56
CA LEU A 188 -25.37 27.32 -3.93
C LEU A 188 -25.00 28.79 -4.00
N CYS A 189 -25.54 29.63 -3.10
CA CYS A 189 -25.22 31.05 -3.01
C CYS A 189 -23.75 31.30 -2.65
N LYS A 190 -23.18 30.51 -1.73
CA LYS A 190 -21.80 30.67 -1.22
C LYS A 190 -20.69 30.21 -2.16
N ASN A 191 -21.00 29.41 -3.19
CA ASN A 191 -20.01 28.82 -4.09
C ASN A 191 -19.91 29.55 -5.44
N ASP A 192 -18.73 29.49 -6.07
CA ASP A 192 -18.48 30.14 -7.37
C ASP A 192 -19.13 29.36 -8.51
N PHE A 193 -19.20 28.04 -8.40
CA PHE A 193 -19.82 27.19 -9.41
C PHE A 193 -20.66 26.07 -8.80
N ALA A 194 -21.64 25.61 -9.59
CA ALA A 194 -22.44 24.42 -9.29
C ALA A 194 -22.74 23.66 -10.59
N LEU A 195 -22.46 22.37 -10.59
CA LEU A 195 -22.51 21.51 -11.78
C LEU A 195 -23.19 20.18 -11.46
N LYS A 196 -24.08 19.71 -12.32
CA LYS A 196 -24.40 18.28 -12.42
C LYS A 196 -23.29 17.61 -13.22
N ILE A 197 -22.68 16.56 -12.71
CA ILE A 197 -21.59 15.84 -13.39
C ILE A 197 -21.80 14.33 -13.33
N LYS A 198 -21.15 13.62 -14.24
CA LYS A 198 -20.81 12.20 -14.07
C LYS A 198 -19.31 12.06 -13.83
N VAL A 199 -18.94 11.17 -12.93
CA VAL A 199 -17.54 10.92 -12.57
C VAL A 199 -16.98 9.84 -13.49
N LYS A 200 -15.90 10.16 -14.21
CA LYS A 200 -15.18 9.20 -15.04
C LYS A 200 -14.22 8.35 -14.20
N GLU A 201 -13.47 9.00 -13.33
CA GLU A 201 -12.41 8.36 -12.55
C GLU A 201 -12.08 9.21 -11.30
N ILE A 202 -11.77 8.55 -10.19
CA ILE A 202 -11.28 9.19 -8.96
C ILE A 202 -9.86 8.67 -8.71
N THR A 203 -8.89 9.58 -8.57
CA THR A 203 -7.48 9.25 -8.35
C THR A 203 -6.97 9.98 -7.11
N TYR A 204 -6.12 9.32 -6.33
CA TYR A 204 -5.53 9.90 -5.12
C TYR A 204 -4.09 10.31 -5.42
N ILE A 205 -3.76 11.59 -5.29
CA ILE A 205 -2.43 12.13 -5.61
C ILE A 205 -1.97 13.01 -4.46
N ASN A 206 -0.82 12.69 -3.85
CA ASN A 206 -0.15 13.54 -2.85
C ASN A 206 -1.06 14.04 -1.71
N ARG A 207 -1.99 13.20 -1.23
CA ARG A 207 -3.00 13.50 -0.19
C ARG A 207 -4.21 14.34 -0.65
N ASP A 208 -4.31 14.66 -1.93
CA ASP A 208 -5.49 15.26 -2.53
C ASP A 208 -6.27 14.22 -3.36
N THR A 209 -7.60 14.34 -3.37
CA THR A 209 -8.46 13.53 -4.25
C THR A 209 -8.71 14.29 -5.55
N LYS A 210 -8.30 13.70 -6.66
CA LYS A 210 -8.47 14.22 -8.01
C LYS A 210 -9.63 13.50 -8.70
N ILE A 211 -10.69 14.26 -8.99
CA ILE A 211 -11.90 13.77 -9.64
C ILE A 211 -11.85 14.16 -11.11
N ILE A 212 -11.94 13.16 -11.99
CA ILE A 212 -11.98 13.35 -13.44
C ILE A 212 -13.43 13.26 -13.91
N LEU A 213 -13.90 14.30 -14.59
CA LEU A 213 -15.26 14.43 -15.07
C LEU A 213 -15.47 13.74 -16.42
N GLU A 214 -16.66 13.21 -16.63
CA GLU A 214 -17.11 12.83 -17.98
C GLU A 214 -17.45 14.08 -18.80
N THR A 215 -16.71 14.32 -19.88
CA THR A 215 -16.76 15.57 -20.67
C THR A 215 -18.08 15.83 -21.39
N LYS A 216 -18.90 14.79 -21.60
CA LYS A 216 -20.16 14.86 -22.36
C LYS A 216 -21.41 15.04 -21.49
N SER A 217 -21.29 14.94 -20.17
CA SER A 217 -22.43 14.86 -19.26
C SER A 217 -22.31 15.85 -18.11
N LYS A 218 -22.15 17.14 -18.46
CA LYS A 218 -22.15 18.25 -17.49
C LYS A 218 -23.36 19.16 -17.70
N THR A 219 -24.08 19.47 -16.63
CA THR A 219 -25.11 20.52 -16.61
C THR A 219 -24.62 21.63 -15.69
N ILE A 220 -24.69 22.88 -16.16
CA ILE A 220 -24.21 24.04 -15.41
C ILE A 220 -25.39 24.71 -14.72
N TYR A 221 -25.34 24.81 -13.39
CA TYR A 221 -26.35 25.54 -12.60
C TYR A 221 -25.89 26.95 -12.22
N LYS A 222 -24.58 27.15 -12.00
CA LYS A 222 -24.00 28.45 -11.64
C LYS A 222 -22.54 28.56 -12.09
N LEU A 223 -22.13 29.74 -12.57
CA LEU A 223 -20.74 30.10 -12.84
C LEU A 223 -20.48 31.57 -12.52
N ASN A 224 -19.66 31.82 -11.50
CA ASN A 224 -19.15 33.13 -11.12
C ASN A 224 -17.62 33.11 -11.23
N GLY A 225 -17.04 33.88 -12.14
CA GLY A 225 -15.58 33.91 -12.34
C GLY A 225 -14.96 32.64 -12.94
N VAL A 226 -15.78 31.64 -13.26
CA VAL A 226 -15.41 30.38 -13.91
C VAL A 226 -15.94 30.39 -15.34
N SER A 227 -15.07 30.21 -16.34
CA SER A 227 -15.51 30.08 -17.73
C SER A 227 -15.78 28.62 -18.10
N GLU A 228 -16.64 28.40 -19.10
CA GLU A 228 -16.89 27.05 -19.63
C GLU A 228 -15.60 26.39 -20.18
N ARG A 229 -14.65 27.21 -20.64
CA ARG A 229 -13.30 26.79 -21.07
C ARG A 229 -12.46 26.29 -19.90
N ASP A 230 -12.57 26.90 -18.73
CA ASP A 230 -11.86 26.43 -17.53
C ASP A 230 -12.35 25.02 -17.13
N LEU A 231 -13.66 24.77 -17.28
CA LEU A 231 -14.29 23.47 -17.01
C LEU A 231 -14.01 22.39 -18.07
N LYS A 232 -13.44 22.73 -19.24
CA LYS A 232 -12.98 21.70 -20.21
C LYS A 232 -11.82 20.88 -19.66
N LYS A 233 -11.08 21.40 -18.68
CA LYS A 233 -9.95 20.70 -18.06
C LYS A 233 -10.38 19.47 -17.26
N SER A 234 -11.68 19.25 -17.05
CA SER A 234 -12.30 17.99 -16.58
C SER A 234 -11.71 17.43 -15.29
N VAL A 235 -11.05 18.25 -14.48
CA VAL A 235 -10.39 17.83 -13.25
C VAL A 235 -10.81 18.77 -12.13
N LEU A 236 -11.38 18.18 -11.08
CA LEU A 236 -11.67 18.84 -9.81
C LEU A 236 -10.75 18.27 -8.72
N TRP A 237 -10.43 19.09 -7.73
CA TRP A 237 -9.56 18.68 -6.62
C TRP A 237 -10.32 18.86 -5.29
N LEU A 238 -10.24 17.86 -4.42
CA LEU A 238 -10.60 18.01 -3.02
C LEU A 238 -9.31 18.30 -2.24
N LYS A 239 -9.10 19.57 -1.86
CA LYS A 239 -7.95 20.01 -1.05
C LYS A 239 -8.28 19.91 0.44
N ASP A 240 -7.25 19.67 1.26
CA ASP A 240 -7.29 19.58 2.73
C ASP A 240 -8.08 18.37 3.26
N SER A 241 -7.61 17.15 2.98
CA SER A 241 -8.36 15.96 3.39
C SER A 241 -7.49 14.90 4.04
N LEU A 242 -7.72 14.76 5.35
CA LEU A 242 -7.36 13.64 6.21
C LEU A 242 -7.88 12.31 5.63
N GLN A 243 -7.22 11.73 4.61
CA GLN A 243 -7.52 10.38 4.09
C GLN A 243 -9.02 10.02 4.10
N CYS A 244 -9.89 10.92 3.62
CA CYS A 244 -11.33 10.79 3.74
C CYS A 244 -11.92 10.09 2.51
N THR A 245 -12.97 9.30 2.68
CA THR A 245 -13.68 8.62 1.59
C THR A 245 -15.06 9.26 1.36
N CYS A 246 -15.59 9.12 0.14
CA CYS A 246 -16.98 9.46 -0.19
C CYS A 246 -17.62 8.21 -0.78
N GLU A 247 -18.20 7.36 0.06
CA GLU A 247 -18.80 6.08 -0.36
C GLU A 247 -19.91 6.27 -1.40
N GLU A 248 -20.61 7.40 -1.34
CA GLU A 248 -21.65 7.78 -2.30
C GLU A 248 -21.13 7.98 -3.72
N MET A 249 -19.83 8.30 -3.88
CA MET A 249 -19.21 8.51 -5.20
C MET A 249 -18.69 7.23 -5.85
N ASN A 250 -18.91 6.06 -5.23
CA ASN A 250 -18.51 4.77 -5.81
C ASN A 250 -19.40 4.35 -7.00
N ASP A 251 -20.58 4.94 -7.16
CA ASP A 251 -21.41 4.73 -8.35
C ASP A 251 -21.01 5.70 -9.47
N ILE A 252 -20.06 5.27 -10.30
CA ILE A 252 -19.58 6.05 -11.45
C ILE A 252 -20.67 6.35 -12.49
N ASN A 253 -21.82 5.66 -12.45
CA ASN A 253 -22.91 5.87 -13.39
C ASN A 253 -23.94 6.91 -12.92
N ALA A 254 -23.94 7.22 -11.62
CA ALA A 254 -24.85 8.19 -11.02
C ALA A 254 -24.45 9.65 -11.36
N PRO A 255 -25.44 10.54 -11.55
CA PRO A 255 -25.19 11.97 -11.63
C PRO A 255 -25.04 12.60 -10.24
N TYR A 256 -23.98 13.40 -10.05
CA TYR A 256 -23.68 14.11 -8.81
C TYR A 256 -23.85 15.61 -9.00
N LEU A 257 -24.37 16.31 -7.98
CA LEU A 257 -24.29 17.76 -7.89
C LEU A 257 -22.98 18.12 -7.19
N VAL A 258 -22.12 18.90 -7.87
CA VAL A 258 -20.84 19.37 -7.35
C VAL A 258 -20.80 20.89 -7.27
N MET A 259 -20.52 21.41 -6.08
CA MET A 259 -20.36 22.83 -5.80
C MET A 259 -18.95 23.14 -5.28
N GLY A 260 -18.41 24.30 -5.67
CA GLY A 260 -17.06 24.68 -5.24
C GLY A 260 -16.62 26.08 -5.63
N GLN A 261 -15.36 26.39 -5.30
CA GLN A 261 -14.69 27.66 -5.55
C GLN A 261 -13.51 27.52 -6.51
N LYS A 262 -13.23 28.58 -7.26
CA LYS A 262 -12.07 28.63 -8.17
C LYS A 262 -10.81 29.01 -7.37
N LEU A 263 -9.83 28.13 -7.33
CA LEU A 263 -8.48 28.42 -6.87
C LEU A 263 -7.60 28.79 -8.08
N VAL A 264 -6.85 29.87 -7.95
CA VAL A 264 -5.90 30.30 -8.99
C VAL A 264 -4.49 29.95 -8.51
N GLU A 265 -3.89 28.91 -9.07
CA GLU A 265 -2.44 28.67 -8.94
C GLU A 265 -1.73 29.03 -10.26
N GLY A 266 -0.59 29.71 -10.11
CA GLY A 266 0.18 30.32 -11.18
C GLY A 266 0.67 29.33 -12.24
N ASN A 267 -0.13 29.14 -13.29
CA ASN A 267 0.27 28.75 -14.65
C ASN A 267 -0.95 28.66 -15.60
N GLY A 268 -1.96 29.53 -15.40
CA GLY A 268 -3.18 29.52 -16.23
C GLY A 268 -4.02 28.23 -16.09
N LYS A 269 -3.81 27.46 -15.02
CA LYS A 269 -4.56 26.24 -14.71
C LYS A 269 -5.49 26.54 -13.54
N ALA A 270 -6.80 26.64 -13.82
CA ALA A 270 -7.81 26.73 -12.78
C ALA A 270 -7.81 25.41 -12.00
N THR A 271 -7.58 25.50 -10.69
CA THR A 271 -7.85 24.43 -9.73
C THR A 271 -9.17 24.76 -9.05
N TYR A 272 -9.89 23.74 -8.61
CA TYR A 272 -11.20 23.93 -8.00
C TYR A 272 -11.19 23.23 -6.66
N LYS A 273 -11.72 23.87 -5.62
CA LYS A 273 -11.95 23.27 -4.30
C LYS A 273 -13.43 23.01 -4.16
N SER A 274 -13.84 21.76 -3.96
CA SER A 274 -15.20 21.52 -3.49
C SER A 274 -15.29 21.93 -2.02
N ASN A 275 -16.31 22.71 -1.69
CA ASN A 275 -16.57 23.07 -0.30
C ASN A 275 -17.40 21.98 0.39
N GLN A 276 -17.25 21.92 1.71
CA GLN A 276 -17.74 20.90 2.65
C GLN A 276 -19.26 20.62 2.68
N SER A 277 -20.05 21.08 1.72
CA SER A 277 -21.49 20.77 1.58
C SER A 277 -21.87 20.44 0.14
N GLY A 278 -20.87 20.15 -0.70
CA GLY A 278 -20.97 20.33 -2.14
C GLY A 278 -21.08 19.09 -2.99
N CYS A 279 -21.02 17.87 -2.45
CA CYS A 279 -21.10 16.63 -3.23
C CYS A 279 -22.31 15.82 -2.78
N LEU A 280 -23.46 16.05 -3.40
CA LEU A 280 -24.70 15.33 -3.07
C LEU A 280 -25.21 14.53 -4.28
N PRO A 281 -25.90 13.40 -4.04
CA PRO A 281 -26.64 12.70 -5.09
C PRO A 281 -27.60 13.68 -5.77
N SER A 282 -27.66 13.67 -7.10
CA SER A 282 -28.60 14.55 -7.80
C SER A 282 -30.04 14.13 -7.46
N PRO A 283 -30.96 15.07 -7.16
CA PRO A 283 -32.33 14.75 -6.73
C PRO A 283 -33.17 13.98 -7.76
N GLU A 284 -32.69 13.81 -8.99
CA GLU A 284 -33.29 12.92 -9.99
C GLU A 284 -33.01 11.42 -9.74
N ALA A 285 -32.10 11.08 -8.82
CA ALA A 285 -31.69 9.70 -8.53
C ALA A 285 -32.48 9.03 -7.39
N GLN A 286 -33.36 9.76 -6.68
CA GLN A 286 -34.26 9.17 -5.68
C GLN A 286 -35.69 9.04 -6.26
N PRO A 287 -36.32 7.86 -6.19
CA PRO A 287 -37.71 7.72 -6.60
C PRO A 287 -38.61 8.40 -5.57
N SER A 288 -39.26 9.48 -6.01
CA SER A 288 -40.40 10.13 -5.34
C SER A 288 -40.11 10.82 -3.99
N ARG A 289 -39.79 12.13 -4.06
CA ARG A 289 -40.41 13.17 -3.21
C ARG A 289 -40.25 14.57 -3.83
N SER A 290 -41.28 14.99 -4.56
CA SER A 290 -41.75 16.36 -4.79
C SER A 290 -40.73 17.53 -4.76
N LEU A 291 -39.99 17.73 -5.84
CA LEU A 291 -39.51 19.07 -6.23
C LEU A 291 -40.66 19.87 -6.87
N LYS A 292 -41.56 20.37 -6.03
CA LYS A 292 -42.45 21.48 -6.42
C LYS A 292 -41.72 22.77 -6.04
N GLY A 293 -41.06 23.42 -7.01
CA GLY A 293 -40.47 24.72 -6.73
C GLY A 293 -39.43 25.26 -7.71
N LEU A 294 -39.40 24.84 -8.97
CA LEU A 294 -38.71 25.63 -9.99
C LEU A 294 -39.68 26.70 -10.49
N PHE A 295 -39.64 27.90 -9.90
CA PHE A 295 -40.18 29.09 -10.54
C PHE A 295 -39.15 30.21 -10.55
N LEU A 296 -38.59 30.39 -11.75
CA LEU A 296 -37.96 31.62 -12.21
C LEU A 296 -39.00 32.76 -12.17
N LYS A 297 -38.61 33.86 -11.52
CA LYS A 297 -38.98 35.21 -11.94
C LYS A 297 -37.75 36.09 -11.88
#